data_AF-A0A959IPT5-F1
#
_entry.id   AF-A0A959IPT5-F1
#
_cell.length_a   1.000
_cell.length_b   1.000
_cell.length_c   1.000
_cell.angle_alpha   90.00
_cell.angle_beta   90.00
_cell.angle_gamma   90.00
#
_symmetry.space_group_name_H-M   'P 1'
#
loop_
_entity.id
_entity.type
_entity.pdbx_description
1 polymer ?
#
loop_
_entity_poly.entity_id
_entity_poly.type
_entity_poly.pdbx_seq_one_letter_code
_entity_poly.pdbx_strand_id
1 'polypeptide(L)'
;MRAWIPAIFLGILLLSSCVSKKKHLLTVADFEQVVDSLQQLNNAQAGRINNLELNLSRTQGANDALLLTQDRLQVRIDELQDQIQRLESNASSTQQDLAAEIRQRETEIAYRQSQLDAIQNLLIQRAARLQVVADSLRSKLSFLPEGQYDIRLRCGTLILSLRETILFRTGSTSRMEEQGQNALAFTVAVVNQFPEMVVEVIGHTDNQPINRQSLDNWQFSALR
;
A
#
# COMPACT_ATOMS: atom_id res chain seq x y z
N MET A 1 -12.56 -112.91 96.69
CA MET A 1 -12.08 -111.64 97.27
C MET A 1 -11.24 -110.91 96.24
N ARG A 2 -11.41 -109.57 96.17
CA ARG A 2 -10.61 -108.61 95.38
C ARG A 2 -10.94 -108.47 93.88
N ALA A 3 -12.22 -108.19 93.64
CA ALA A 3 -12.61 -107.21 92.64
C ALA A 3 -11.95 -105.84 92.95
N TRP A 4 -11.80 -104.97 91.95
CA TRP A 4 -11.48 -103.50 91.99
C TRP A 4 -10.14 -103.04 91.41
N ILE A 5 -9.18 -103.90 91.07
CA ILE A 5 -7.88 -103.43 90.52
C ILE A 5 -7.93 -103.08 89.00
N PRO A 6 -8.57 -103.85 88.10
CA PRO A 6 -8.58 -103.50 86.66
C PRO A 6 -9.56 -102.35 86.31
N ALA A 7 -10.49 -102.00 87.20
CA ALA A 7 -11.44 -100.91 87.00
C ALA A 7 -10.84 -99.52 87.29
N ILE A 8 -9.86 -99.43 88.20
CA ILE A 8 -9.23 -98.16 88.59
C ILE A 8 -8.23 -97.69 87.52
N PHE A 9 -7.56 -98.60 86.80
CA PHE A 9 -6.60 -98.23 85.76
C PHE A 9 -7.26 -97.78 84.44
N LEU A 10 -8.45 -98.30 84.10
CA LEU A 10 -9.21 -97.84 82.92
C LEU A 10 -9.85 -96.46 83.13
N GLY A 11 -10.15 -96.08 84.38
CA GLY A 11 -10.68 -94.76 84.73
C GLY A 11 -9.64 -93.63 84.66
N ILE A 12 -8.36 -93.92 84.92
CA ILE A 12 -7.28 -92.91 84.91
C ILE A 12 -6.87 -92.52 83.48
N LEU A 13 -7.02 -93.43 82.51
CA LEU A 13 -6.74 -93.17 81.08
C LEU A 13 -7.83 -92.36 80.36
N LEU A 14 -9.03 -92.22 80.94
CA LEU A 14 -10.15 -91.45 80.39
C LEU A 14 -10.25 -90.02 80.95
N LEU A 15 -9.40 -89.64 81.91
CA LEU A 15 -9.43 -88.33 82.57
C LEU A 15 -8.34 -87.36 82.07
N SER A 16 -7.44 -87.79 81.20
CA SER A 16 -6.36 -86.97 80.63
C SER A 16 -6.74 -86.22 79.34
N SER A 17 -7.97 -86.38 78.83
CA SER A 17 -8.47 -85.69 77.62
C SER A 17 -9.33 -84.44 77.90
N CYS A 18 -9.44 -84.00 79.16
CA CYS A 18 -10.26 -82.85 79.55
C CYS A 18 -9.40 -81.60 79.76
N VAL A 19 -9.38 -80.69 78.78
CA VAL A 19 -8.83 -79.34 78.94
C VAL A 19 -9.70 -78.54 79.91
N SER A 20 -9.08 -77.76 80.81
CA SER A 20 -9.82 -76.87 81.73
C SER A 20 -10.64 -75.84 80.94
N LYS A 21 -11.95 -75.74 81.24
CA LYS A 21 -12.88 -74.75 80.62
C LYS A 21 -12.30 -73.34 80.59
N LYS A 22 -11.56 -72.93 81.64
CA LYS A 22 -10.92 -71.60 81.70
C LYS A 22 -9.85 -71.41 80.62
N LYS A 23 -9.00 -72.42 80.36
CA LYS A 23 -7.98 -72.34 79.30
C LYS A 23 -8.61 -72.31 77.92
N HIS A 24 -9.65 -73.13 77.70
CA HIS A 24 -10.39 -73.15 76.44
C HIS A 24 -11.08 -71.79 76.15
N LEU A 25 -11.75 -71.21 77.15
CA LEU A 25 -12.41 -69.90 77.01
C LEU A 25 -11.40 -68.77 76.74
N LEU A 26 -10.24 -68.79 77.40
CA LEU A 26 -9.17 -67.82 77.12
C LEU A 26 -8.64 -67.97 75.70
N THR A 27 -8.35 -69.19 75.23
CA THR A 27 -7.89 -69.40 73.86
C THR A 27 -8.94 -69.01 72.82
N VAL A 28 -10.23 -69.20 73.09
CA VAL A 28 -11.32 -68.75 72.20
C VAL A 28 -11.37 -67.23 72.15
N ALA A 29 -11.27 -66.54 73.30
CA ALA A 29 -11.25 -65.08 73.35
C ALA A 29 -10.03 -64.49 72.63
N ASP A 30 -8.84 -65.09 72.79
CA ASP A 30 -7.63 -64.69 72.06
C ASP A 30 -7.82 -64.88 70.54
N PHE A 31 -8.44 -65.98 70.12
CA PHE A 31 -8.78 -66.22 68.71
C PHE A 31 -9.78 -65.20 68.17
N GLU A 32 -10.84 -64.88 68.91
CA GLU A 32 -11.82 -63.83 68.53
C GLU A 32 -11.14 -62.47 68.38
N GLN A 33 -10.25 -62.10 69.30
CA GLN A 33 -9.48 -60.85 69.21
C GLN A 33 -8.57 -60.81 67.97
N VAL A 34 -7.91 -61.92 67.64
CA VAL A 34 -7.10 -62.03 66.42
C VAL A 34 -7.98 -61.90 65.18
N VAL A 35 -9.13 -62.56 65.13
CA VAL A 35 -10.09 -62.46 64.01
C VAL A 35 -10.57 -61.02 63.84
N ASP A 36 -10.97 -60.35 64.92
CA ASP A 36 -11.39 -58.95 64.89
C ASP A 36 -10.27 -58.02 64.40
N SER A 37 -9.04 -58.24 64.88
CA SER A 37 -7.88 -57.45 64.45
C SER A 37 -7.57 -57.63 62.96
N LEU A 38 -7.68 -58.87 62.44
CA LEU A 38 -7.51 -59.17 61.02
C LEU A 38 -8.63 -58.55 60.19
N GLN A 39 -9.86 -58.57 60.69
CA GLN A 39 -11.00 -57.96 60.01
C GLN A 39 -10.88 -56.44 59.95
N GLN A 40 -10.45 -55.78 61.03
CA GLN A 40 -10.15 -54.34 61.03
C GLN A 40 -9.02 -53.99 60.07
N LEU A 41 -7.94 -54.79 60.06
CA LEU A 41 -6.82 -54.59 59.14
C LEU A 41 -7.26 -54.74 57.68
N ASN A 42 -8.05 -55.77 57.37
CA ASN A 42 -8.58 -56.02 56.04
C ASN A 42 -9.49 -54.87 55.56
N ASN A 43 -10.40 -54.41 56.43
CA ASN A 43 -11.25 -53.26 56.14
C ASN A 43 -10.45 -51.97 55.92
N ALA A 44 -9.41 -51.72 56.72
CA ALA A 44 -8.52 -50.57 56.56
C ALA A 44 -7.71 -50.66 55.26
N GLN A 45 -7.22 -51.85 54.90
CA GLN A 45 -6.53 -52.09 53.63
C GLN A 45 -7.47 -51.87 52.43
N ALA A 46 -8.70 -52.40 52.48
CA ALA A 46 -9.71 -52.17 51.44
C ALA A 46 -10.02 -50.68 51.26
N GLY A 47 -10.16 -49.92 52.36
CA GLY A 47 -10.34 -48.47 52.31
C GLY A 47 -9.15 -47.73 51.67
N ARG A 48 -7.92 -48.15 51.98
CA ARG A 48 -6.71 -47.58 51.38
C ARG A 48 -6.61 -47.91 49.88
N ILE A 49 -6.92 -49.14 49.48
CA ILE A 49 -6.92 -49.55 48.08
C ILE A 49 -7.93 -48.70 47.29
N ASN A 50 -9.17 -48.58 47.78
CA ASN A 50 -10.19 -47.75 47.14
C ASN A 50 -9.75 -46.28 47.01
N ASN A 51 -9.11 -45.71 48.04
CA ASN A 51 -8.62 -44.33 47.98
C ASN A 51 -7.48 -44.17 46.98
N LEU A 52 -6.55 -45.12 46.92
CA LEU A 52 -5.45 -45.13 45.96
C LEU A 52 -5.97 -45.27 44.52
N GLU A 53 -6.94 -46.14 44.28
CA GLU A 53 -7.58 -46.30 42.96
C GLU A 53 -8.29 -45.00 42.53
N LEU A 54 -9.03 -44.36 43.44
CA LEU A 54 -9.66 -43.07 43.18
C LEU A 54 -8.65 -41.98 42.86
N ASN A 55 -7.54 -41.90 43.60
CA ASN A 55 -6.50 -40.92 43.32
C ASN A 55 -5.77 -41.21 42.01
N LEU A 56 -5.48 -42.48 41.72
CA LEU A 56 -4.87 -42.89 40.45
C LEU A 56 -5.74 -42.49 39.26
N SER A 57 -7.05 -42.76 39.34
CA SER A 57 -8.01 -42.38 38.30
C SER A 57 -8.09 -40.85 38.12
N ARG A 58 -8.10 -40.08 39.22
CA ARG A 58 -8.06 -38.61 39.16
C ARG A 58 -6.78 -38.09 38.50
N THR A 59 -5.62 -38.63 38.87
CA THR A 59 -4.33 -38.21 38.31
C THR A 59 -4.21 -38.62 36.84
N GLN A 60 -4.71 -39.79 36.46
CA GLN A 60 -4.78 -40.22 35.04
C GLN A 60 -5.65 -39.27 34.23
N GLY A 61 -6.87 -38.97 34.69
CA GLY A 61 -7.73 -38.02 33.99
C GLY A 61 -7.15 -36.60 33.89
N ALA A 62 -6.44 -36.14 34.93
CA ALA A 62 -5.73 -34.87 34.88
C ALA A 62 -4.57 -34.88 33.87
N ASN A 63 -3.80 -35.97 33.82
CA ASN A 63 -2.73 -36.13 32.82
C ASN A 63 -3.29 -36.18 31.39
N ASP A 64 -4.39 -36.91 31.16
CA ASP A 64 -5.03 -36.97 29.85
C ASP A 64 -5.50 -35.59 29.39
N ALA A 65 -6.11 -34.82 30.30
CA ALA A 65 -6.52 -33.45 30.02
C ALA A 65 -5.34 -32.51 29.72
N LEU A 66 -4.21 -32.69 30.41
CA LEU A 66 -2.98 -31.94 30.16
C LEU A 66 -2.39 -32.28 28.79
N LEU A 67 -2.30 -33.57 28.42
CA LEU A 67 -1.82 -34.01 27.11
C LEU A 67 -2.69 -33.47 25.98
N LEU A 68 -4.02 -33.55 26.11
CA LEU A 68 -4.94 -32.97 25.12
C LEU A 68 -4.77 -31.45 24.97
N THR A 69 -4.48 -30.75 26.07
CA THR A 69 -4.24 -29.31 26.04
C THR A 69 -2.89 -29.00 25.39
N GLN A 70 -1.85 -29.78 25.70
CA GLN A 70 -0.54 -29.67 25.08
C GLN A 70 -0.62 -29.85 23.57
N ASP A 71 -1.32 -30.89 23.10
CA ASP A 71 -1.51 -31.16 21.66
C ASP A 71 -2.22 -29.99 20.96
N ARG A 72 -3.28 -29.45 21.58
CA ARG A 72 -3.99 -28.28 21.05
C ARG A 72 -3.12 -27.03 20.97
N LEU A 73 -2.29 -26.80 21.99
CA LEU A 73 -1.36 -25.68 22.00
C LEU A 73 -0.27 -25.85 20.94
N GLN A 74 0.23 -27.07 20.74
CA GLN A 74 1.21 -27.36 19.70
C GLN A 74 0.66 -27.09 18.31
N VAL A 75 -0.54 -27.60 18.00
CA VAL A 75 -1.22 -27.32 16.72
C VAL A 75 -1.38 -25.82 16.50
N ARG A 76 -1.77 -25.08 17.55
CA ARG A 76 -1.95 -23.62 17.44
C ARG A 76 -0.63 -22.87 17.27
N ILE A 77 0.46 -23.35 17.86
CA ILE A 77 1.79 -22.79 17.65
C ILE A 77 2.20 -23.00 16.19
N ASP A 78 2.01 -24.20 15.64
CA ASP A 78 2.35 -24.52 14.26
C ASP A 78 1.54 -23.66 13.28
N GLU A 79 0.22 -23.51 13.51
CA GLU A 79 -0.65 -22.62 12.71
C GLU A 79 -0.21 -21.16 12.74
N LEU A 80 0.19 -20.65 13.92
CA LEU A 80 0.66 -19.27 14.07
C LEU A 80 2.03 -19.07 13.40
N GLN A 81 2.92 -20.05 13.46
CA GLN A 81 4.21 -20.01 12.76
C GLN A 81 4.01 -19.97 11.25
N ASP A 82 3.11 -20.79 10.71
CA ASP A 82 2.72 -20.76 9.30
C ASP A 82 2.15 -19.40 8.87
N GLN A 83 1.31 -18.79 9.71
CA GLN A 83 0.75 -17.47 9.44
C GLN A 83 1.82 -16.39 9.43
N ILE A 84 2.73 -16.41 10.41
CA ILE A 84 3.86 -15.46 10.48
C ILE A 84 4.72 -15.58 9.23
N GLN A 85 5.10 -16.80 8.83
CA GLN A 85 5.93 -17.01 7.65
C GLN A 85 5.26 -16.49 6.36
N ARG A 86 3.93 -16.70 6.21
CA ARG A 86 3.19 -16.15 5.07
C ARG A 86 3.14 -14.63 5.09
N LEU A 87 2.90 -14.03 6.26
CA LEU A 87 2.86 -12.58 6.40
C LEU A 87 4.23 -11.95 6.12
N GLU A 88 5.31 -12.54 6.61
CA GLU A 88 6.68 -12.10 6.35
C GLU A 88 7.01 -12.18 4.85
N SER A 89 6.68 -13.29 4.20
CA SER A 89 6.87 -13.46 2.76
C SER A 89 6.09 -12.41 1.95
N ASN A 90 4.82 -12.19 2.30
CA ASN A 90 3.97 -11.20 1.62
C ASN A 90 4.43 -9.76 1.86
N ALA A 91 4.88 -9.45 3.08
CA ALA A 91 5.43 -8.14 3.41
C ALA A 91 6.73 -7.89 2.63
N SER A 92 7.60 -8.90 2.56
CA SER A 92 8.86 -8.82 1.80
C SER A 92 8.61 -8.62 0.31
N SER A 93 7.70 -9.38 -0.30
CA SER A 93 7.37 -9.23 -1.72
C SER A 93 6.74 -7.86 -1.99
N THR A 94 5.78 -7.43 -1.18
CA THR A 94 5.14 -6.11 -1.31
C THR A 94 6.16 -4.98 -1.19
N GLN A 95 7.12 -5.10 -0.28
CA GLN A 95 8.18 -4.11 -0.11
C GLN A 95 9.11 -4.05 -1.33
N GLN A 96 9.46 -5.20 -1.92
CA GLN A 96 10.27 -5.27 -3.13
C GLN A 96 9.55 -4.67 -4.34
N ASP A 97 8.27 -5.01 -4.52
CA ASP A 97 7.43 -4.49 -5.60
C ASP A 97 7.29 -2.97 -5.50
N LEU A 98 6.99 -2.46 -4.30
CA LEU A 98 6.88 -1.02 -4.06
C LEU A 98 8.21 -0.29 -4.29
N ALA A 99 9.33 -0.87 -3.87
CA ALA A 99 10.65 -0.30 -4.12
C ALA A 99 10.99 -0.27 -5.62
N ALA A 100 10.60 -1.30 -6.38
CA ALA A 100 10.76 -1.32 -7.82
C ALA A 100 9.88 -0.25 -8.51
N GLU A 101 8.62 -0.12 -8.09
CA GLU A 101 7.70 0.90 -8.61
C GLU A 101 8.20 2.32 -8.32
N ILE A 102 8.69 2.58 -7.11
CA ILE A 102 9.28 3.88 -6.75
C ILE A 102 10.45 4.22 -7.67
N ARG A 103 11.39 3.29 -7.86
CA ARG A 103 12.54 3.51 -8.77
C ARG A 103 12.08 3.81 -10.19
N GLN A 104 11.09 3.06 -10.70
CA GLN A 104 10.54 3.30 -12.03
C GLN A 104 9.95 4.72 -12.12
N ARG A 105 9.13 5.13 -11.14
CA ARG A 105 8.54 6.47 -11.10
C ARG A 105 9.59 7.57 -10.99
N GLU A 106 10.64 7.37 -10.19
CA GLU A 106 11.75 8.32 -10.09
C GLU A 106 12.46 8.50 -11.44
N THR A 107 12.73 7.41 -12.16
CA THR A 107 13.33 7.51 -13.51
C THR A 107 12.42 8.22 -14.50
N GLU A 108 11.11 7.98 -14.45
CA GLU A 108 10.14 8.63 -15.31
C GLU A 108 10.04 10.14 -15.00
N ILE A 109 10.04 10.51 -13.73
CA ILE A 109 10.03 11.92 -13.29
C ILE A 109 11.30 12.62 -13.77
N ALA A 110 12.48 12.01 -13.59
CA ALA A 110 13.73 12.58 -14.04
C ALA A 110 13.75 12.79 -15.57
N TYR A 111 13.24 11.81 -16.32
CA TYR A 111 13.12 11.92 -17.78
C TYR A 111 12.18 13.06 -18.18
N ARG A 112 10.96 13.12 -17.60
CA ARG A 112 10.00 14.19 -17.89
C ARG A 112 10.55 15.57 -17.52
N GLN A 113 11.25 15.69 -16.39
CA GLN A 113 11.90 16.93 -15.99
C GLN A 113 12.93 17.38 -17.03
N SER A 114 13.78 16.46 -17.51
CA SER A 114 14.76 16.78 -18.55
C SER A 114 14.11 17.26 -19.86
N GLN A 115 12.97 16.68 -20.24
CA GLN A 115 12.20 17.13 -21.40
C GLN A 115 11.61 18.53 -21.20
N LEU A 116 11.06 18.81 -20.01
CA LEU A 116 10.53 20.13 -19.68
C LEU A 116 11.61 21.19 -19.71
N ASP A 117 12.78 20.91 -19.13
CA ASP A 117 13.93 21.81 -19.14
C ASP A 117 14.40 22.07 -20.58
N ALA A 118 14.45 21.04 -21.43
CA ALA A 118 14.78 21.18 -22.85
C ALA A 118 13.76 22.06 -23.59
N ILE A 119 12.46 21.83 -23.39
CA ILE A 119 11.38 22.63 -24.01
C ILE A 119 11.46 24.08 -23.52
N GLN A 120 11.67 24.31 -22.22
CA GLN A 120 11.80 25.65 -21.66
C GLN A 120 12.99 26.40 -22.28
N ASN A 121 14.13 25.74 -22.42
CA ASN A 121 15.30 26.33 -23.08
C ASN A 121 15.02 26.67 -24.55
N LEU A 122 14.32 25.81 -25.28
CA LEU A 122 13.90 26.10 -26.66
C LEU A 122 12.95 27.29 -26.73
N LEU A 123 12.00 27.42 -25.79
CA LEU A 123 11.09 28.56 -25.73
C LEU A 123 11.83 29.87 -25.43
N ILE A 124 12.80 29.86 -24.52
CA ILE A 124 13.64 31.03 -24.20
C ILE A 124 14.45 31.45 -25.44
N GLN A 125 15.09 30.49 -26.12
CA GLN A 125 15.84 30.78 -27.35
C GLN A 125 14.94 31.34 -28.45
N ARG A 126 13.74 30.79 -28.62
CA ARG A 126 12.76 31.29 -29.59
C ARG A 126 12.31 32.71 -29.25
N ALA A 127 12.02 32.99 -27.98
CA ALA A 127 11.62 34.32 -27.53
C ALA A 127 12.75 35.35 -27.76
N ALA A 128 14.00 34.98 -27.46
CA ALA A 128 15.15 35.83 -27.71
C ALA A 128 15.32 36.15 -29.21
N ARG A 129 15.17 35.16 -30.10
CA ARG A 129 15.20 35.41 -31.55
C ARG A 129 14.09 36.36 -32.00
N LEU A 130 12.85 36.13 -31.56
CA LEU A 130 11.73 37.01 -31.91
C LEU A 130 11.94 38.44 -31.41
N GLN A 131 12.59 38.61 -30.26
CA GLN A 131 12.97 39.92 -29.76
C GLN A 131 13.99 40.62 -30.69
N VAL A 132 15.01 39.90 -31.18
CA VAL A 132 15.97 40.43 -32.15
C VAL A 132 15.27 40.87 -33.46
N VAL A 133 14.29 40.09 -33.93
CA VAL A 133 13.47 40.46 -35.09
C VAL A 133 12.67 41.73 -34.80
N ALA A 134 12.02 41.79 -33.64
CA ALA A 134 11.23 42.95 -33.23
C ALA A 134 12.08 44.23 -33.18
N ASP A 135 13.27 44.15 -32.60
CA ASP A 135 14.18 45.28 -32.48
C ASP A 135 14.77 45.70 -33.84
N SER A 136 15.06 44.74 -34.72
CA SER A 136 15.47 45.03 -36.10
C SER A 136 14.37 45.73 -36.89
N LEU A 137 13.11 45.29 -36.76
CA LEU A 137 11.97 45.95 -37.39
C LEU A 137 11.76 47.36 -36.84
N ARG A 138 11.82 47.56 -35.51
CA ARG A 138 11.73 48.91 -34.89
C ARG A 138 12.81 49.84 -35.43
N SER A 139 14.05 49.36 -35.52
CA SER A 139 15.15 50.16 -36.05
C SER A 139 14.93 50.55 -37.52
N LYS A 140 14.55 49.60 -38.37
CA LYS A 140 14.33 49.84 -39.80
C LYS A 140 13.10 50.69 -40.11
N LEU A 141 12.06 50.64 -39.26
CA LEU A 141 10.81 51.39 -39.44
C LEU A 141 10.81 52.75 -38.70
N SER A 142 11.91 53.12 -38.04
CA SER A 142 12.04 54.37 -37.27
C SER A 142 11.87 55.65 -38.10
N PHE A 143 11.96 55.57 -39.44
CA PHE A 143 11.67 56.69 -40.33
C PHE A 143 10.17 57.02 -40.41
N LEU A 144 9.29 56.10 -40.00
CA LEU A 144 7.85 56.35 -39.95
C LEU A 144 7.50 57.21 -38.72
N PRO A 145 6.55 58.15 -38.86
CA PRO A 145 6.09 58.94 -37.71
C PRO A 145 5.53 58.07 -36.59
N GLU A 146 5.61 58.57 -35.35
CA GLU A 146 5.02 57.89 -34.20
C GLU A 146 3.53 57.59 -34.40
N GLY A 147 3.12 56.40 -33.97
CA GLY A 147 1.74 55.94 -34.08
C GLY A 147 1.32 55.45 -35.48
N GLN A 148 2.21 55.47 -36.48
CA GLN A 148 1.95 54.89 -37.80
C GLN A 148 2.20 53.37 -37.87
N TYR A 149 2.99 52.84 -36.94
CA TYR A 149 3.22 51.40 -36.78
C TYR A 149 3.30 51.01 -35.30
N ASP A 150 3.07 49.73 -35.02
CA ASP A 150 3.24 49.13 -33.70
C ASP A 150 3.79 47.69 -33.82
N ILE A 151 4.68 47.30 -32.91
CA ILE A 151 5.33 45.98 -32.90
C ILE A 151 5.16 45.35 -31.52
N ARG A 152 4.37 44.27 -31.46
CA ARG A 152 4.04 43.55 -30.23
C ARG A 152 4.44 42.08 -30.31
N LEU A 153 5.00 41.56 -29.22
CA LEU A 153 5.24 40.13 -29.03
C LEU A 153 4.12 39.55 -28.15
N ARG A 154 3.37 38.58 -28.67
CA ARG A 154 2.27 37.91 -27.96
C ARG A 154 2.31 36.41 -28.22
N CYS A 155 2.36 35.61 -27.15
CA CYS A 155 2.27 34.15 -27.22
C CYS A 155 3.20 33.50 -28.28
N GLY A 156 4.44 33.98 -28.42
CA GLY A 156 5.39 33.45 -29.42
C GLY A 156 5.13 33.89 -30.87
N THR A 157 4.26 34.89 -31.06
CA THR A 157 3.95 35.52 -32.34
C THR A 157 4.33 36.99 -32.31
N LEU A 158 5.04 37.44 -33.34
CA LEU A 158 5.40 38.84 -33.54
C LEU A 158 4.35 39.49 -34.44
N ILE A 159 3.70 40.54 -33.95
CA ILE A 159 2.64 41.27 -34.64
C ILE A 159 3.19 42.65 -35.01
N LEU A 160 3.31 42.91 -36.31
CA LEU A 160 3.56 44.24 -36.87
C LEU A 160 2.23 44.80 -37.38
N SER A 161 1.77 45.89 -36.76
CA SER A 161 0.60 46.63 -37.22
C SER A 161 1.06 47.88 -37.96
N LEU A 162 0.56 48.07 -39.19
CA LEU A 162 0.82 49.25 -40.01
C LEU A 162 -0.52 49.98 -40.25
N ARG A 163 -0.53 51.31 -40.15
CA ARG A 163 -1.75 52.08 -40.43
C ARG A 163 -2.06 52.15 -41.92
N GLU A 164 -3.34 52.28 -42.25
CA GLU A 164 -3.78 52.49 -43.63
C GLU A 164 -3.08 53.69 -44.27
N THR A 165 -2.97 54.81 -43.56
CA THR A 165 -2.48 56.09 -44.10
C THR A 165 -1.06 56.04 -44.64
N ILE A 166 -0.24 55.07 -44.20
CA ILE A 166 1.12 54.87 -44.73
C ILE A 166 1.16 53.83 -45.85
N LEU A 167 0.21 52.91 -45.91
CA LEU A 167 0.19 51.82 -46.89
C LEU A 167 -0.60 52.17 -48.15
N PHE A 168 -1.77 52.78 -47.99
CA PHE A 168 -2.71 53.06 -49.06
C PHE A 168 -3.22 54.50 -48.98
N ARG A 169 -3.52 55.09 -50.13
CA ARG A 169 -4.36 56.29 -50.16
C ARG A 169 -5.72 56.00 -49.54
N THR A 170 -6.30 56.99 -48.86
CA THR A 170 -7.63 56.85 -48.24
C THR A 170 -8.64 56.28 -49.24
N GLY A 171 -9.24 55.14 -48.90
CA GLY A 171 -10.21 54.44 -49.75
C GLY A 171 -9.63 53.74 -50.98
N SER A 172 -8.31 53.75 -51.20
CA SER A 172 -7.66 53.02 -52.30
C SER A 172 -7.38 51.56 -51.92
N THR A 173 -7.49 50.65 -52.88
CA THR A 173 -7.09 49.24 -52.78
C THR A 173 -5.88 48.90 -53.65
N SER A 174 -5.57 49.72 -54.66
CA SER A 174 -4.52 49.42 -55.66
C SER A 174 -3.37 50.41 -55.67
N ARG A 175 -3.56 51.63 -55.14
CA ARG A 175 -2.51 52.64 -55.03
C ARG A 175 -1.89 52.61 -53.64
N MET A 176 -0.69 52.07 -53.57
CA MET A 176 0.15 52.13 -52.38
C MET A 176 0.98 53.40 -52.34
N GLU A 177 1.18 53.93 -51.14
CA GLU A 177 2.08 55.06 -50.91
C GLU A 177 3.55 54.60 -50.93
N GLU A 178 4.46 55.45 -51.38
CA GLU A 178 5.89 55.13 -51.51
C GLU A 178 6.52 54.75 -50.15
N GLN A 179 6.11 55.46 -49.08
CA GLN A 179 6.54 55.17 -47.72
C GLN A 179 6.12 53.76 -47.27
N GLY A 180 4.91 53.33 -47.63
CA GLY A 180 4.39 51.99 -47.34
C GLY A 180 5.12 50.90 -48.09
N GLN A 181 5.43 51.12 -49.37
CA GLN A 181 6.24 50.19 -50.16
C GLN A 181 7.64 50.02 -49.55
N ASN A 182 8.27 51.11 -49.12
CA ASN A 182 9.57 51.07 -48.45
C ASN A 182 9.50 50.34 -47.09
N ALA A 183 8.47 50.60 -46.29
CA ALA A 183 8.25 49.91 -45.01
C ALA A 183 8.09 48.39 -45.19
N LEU A 184 7.32 47.96 -46.19
CA LEU A 184 7.17 46.55 -46.53
C LEU A 184 8.48 45.94 -47.05
N ALA A 185 9.22 46.64 -47.91
CA ALA A 185 10.51 46.18 -48.41
C ALA A 185 11.51 45.93 -47.26
N PHE A 186 11.57 46.84 -46.27
CA PHE A 186 12.40 46.64 -45.08
C PHE A 186 11.90 45.50 -44.20
N THR A 187 10.58 45.36 -44.06
CA THR A 187 9.98 44.24 -43.31
C THR A 187 10.38 42.91 -43.93
N VAL A 188 10.25 42.77 -45.24
CA VAL A 188 10.68 41.58 -46.00
C VAL A 188 12.18 41.33 -45.83
N ALA A 189 13.02 42.37 -45.91
CA ALA A 189 14.46 42.23 -45.75
C ALA A 189 14.88 41.74 -44.34
N VAL A 190 14.13 42.11 -43.30
CA VAL A 190 14.36 41.61 -41.93
C VAL A 190 13.84 40.19 -41.77
N VAL A 191 12.60 39.92 -42.23
CA VAL A 191 11.98 38.60 -42.08
C VAL A 191 12.72 37.52 -42.88
N ASN A 192 13.26 37.85 -44.07
CA ASN A 192 14.04 36.91 -44.88
C ASN A 192 15.34 36.43 -44.20
N GLN A 193 15.81 37.10 -43.13
CA GLN A 193 16.94 36.63 -42.33
C GLN A 193 16.55 35.47 -41.39
N PHE A 194 15.26 35.20 -41.23
CA PHE A 194 14.68 34.19 -40.35
C PHE A 194 13.70 33.29 -41.14
N PRO A 195 14.22 32.41 -42.02
CA PRO A 195 13.43 31.64 -42.98
C PRO A 195 12.47 30.63 -42.33
N GLU A 196 12.63 30.32 -41.04
CA GLU A 196 11.72 29.47 -40.28
C GLU A 196 10.40 30.15 -39.91
N MET A 197 10.28 31.47 -40.10
CA MET A 197 9.08 32.22 -39.75
C MET A 197 7.99 32.03 -40.80
N VAL A 198 6.78 31.74 -40.33
CA VAL A 198 5.57 31.81 -41.14
C VAL A 198 5.02 33.23 -41.05
N VAL A 199 4.79 33.85 -42.20
CA VAL A 199 4.23 35.21 -42.30
C VAL A 199 2.77 35.12 -42.68
N GLU A 200 1.93 35.76 -41.89
CA GLU A 200 0.51 35.94 -42.18
C GLU A 200 0.25 37.44 -42.38
N VAL A 201 -0.46 37.78 -43.46
CA VAL A 201 -0.86 39.15 -43.78
C VAL A 201 -2.37 39.25 -43.61
N ILE A 202 -2.82 40.16 -42.74
CA ILE A 202 -4.23 40.32 -42.37
C ILE A 202 -4.63 41.77 -42.60
N GLY A 203 -5.60 41.98 -43.49
CA GLY A 203 -6.24 43.27 -43.70
C GLY A 203 -7.39 43.51 -42.72
N HIS A 204 -7.48 44.72 -42.17
CA HIS A 204 -8.59 45.16 -41.32
C HIS A 204 -9.32 46.35 -41.94
N THR A 205 -10.62 46.47 -41.67
CA THR A 205 -11.42 47.68 -41.93
C THR A 205 -12.05 48.16 -40.63
N ASP A 206 -12.56 49.39 -40.64
CA ASP A 206 -13.53 49.80 -39.63
C ASP A 206 -14.91 49.18 -39.91
N ASN A 207 -15.91 49.60 -39.12
CA ASN A 207 -17.30 49.17 -39.26
C ASN A 207 -18.13 50.09 -40.17
N GLN A 208 -17.52 51.05 -40.86
CA GLN A 208 -18.24 51.98 -41.73
C GLN A 208 -18.50 51.33 -43.09
N PRO A 209 -19.65 51.62 -43.74
CA PRO A 209 -19.91 51.15 -45.09
C PRO A 209 -18.96 51.80 -46.10
N ILE A 210 -18.47 51.00 -47.05
CA ILE A 210 -17.63 51.49 -48.13
C ILE A 210 -18.52 52.15 -49.18
N ASN A 211 -18.28 53.43 -49.48
CA ASN A 211 -18.96 54.16 -50.55
C ASN A 211 -18.46 53.76 -51.95
N ARG A 212 -18.47 52.46 -52.25
CA ARG A 212 -18.25 51.92 -53.60
C ARG A 212 -19.32 50.87 -53.87
N GLN A 213 -20.04 51.03 -54.99
CA GLN A 213 -21.22 50.25 -55.36
C GLN A 213 -21.02 48.72 -55.49
N SER A 214 -19.80 48.21 -55.31
CA SER A 214 -19.46 46.82 -55.60
C SER A 214 -18.46 46.17 -54.64
N LEU A 215 -18.17 46.77 -53.48
CA LEU A 215 -17.21 46.22 -52.51
C LEU A 215 -17.79 46.26 -51.10
N ASP A 216 -17.81 45.09 -50.44
CA ASP A 216 -18.04 45.00 -48.99
C ASP A 216 -16.71 45.08 -48.21
N ASN A 217 -16.79 45.15 -46.88
CA ASN A 217 -15.60 45.23 -46.01
C ASN A 217 -14.70 44.00 -46.11
N TRP A 218 -15.24 42.82 -46.40
CA TRP A 218 -14.48 41.58 -46.57
C TRP A 218 -13.65 41.60 -47.86
N GLN A 219 -14.25 42.00 -48.97
CA GLN A 219 -13.56 42.14 -50.25
C GLN A 219 -12.53 43.26 -50.17
N PHE A 220 -12.83 44.35 -49.47
CA PHE A 220 -11.92 45.47 -49.36
C PHE A 220 -10.71 45.19 -48.47
N SER A 221 -10.87 44.47 -47.35
CA SER A 221 -9.73 44.02 -46.55
C SER A 221 -8.88 42.99 -47.27
N ALA A 222 -9.48 42.08 -48.04
CA ALA A 222 -8.74 41.05 -48.78
C ALA A 222 -7.94 41.60 -49.98
N LEU A 223 -8.40 42.71 -50.57
CA LEU A 223 -7.70 43.39 -51.66
C LEU A 223 -6.53 44.28 -51.17
N ARG A 224 -6.39 44.47 -49.86
CA ARG A 224 -5.34 45.27 -49.21
C ARG A 224 -4.33 44.37 -48.52
#